data_AF-S7U1Z8-F1
#
_entry.id   AF-S7U1Z8-F1
#
_cell.length_a   1.000
_cell.length_b   1.000
_cell.length_c   1.000
_cell.angle_alpha   90.00
_cell.angle_beta   90.00
_cell.angle_gamma   90.00
#
_symmetry.space_group_name_H-M   'P 1'
#
loop_
_entity.id
_entity.type
_entity.pdbx_description
1 polymer ?
#
loop_
_entity_poly.entity_id
_entity_poly.type
_entity_poly.pdbx_seq_one_letter_code
_entity_poly.pdbx_strand_id
1 'polypeptide(L)'
;MLFHPMDIFIFIAFLISLWAQWKVSSNFNAWSEVPASSGLTGAEVARMILDRHGLHHVPVEVVPGRLSDHYDPISRTVRLSEPVFYGRSIASISV
;
A
#
# COMPACT_ATOMS: atom_id res chain seq x y z
N MET A 1 27.07 11.65 30.47
CA MET A 1 25.74 11.21 30.94
C MET A 1 25.01 10.68 29.71
N LEU A 2 24.61 9.41 29.71
CA LEU A 2 24.11 8.71 28.51
C LEU A 2 22.61 8.89 28.25
N PHE A 3 21.87 9.53 29.18
CA PHE A 3 20.43 9.79 29.03
C PHE A 3 20.09 11.21 29.45
N HIS A 4 19.47 11.95 28.54
CA HIS A 4 18.85 13.25 28.79
C HIS A 4 17.37 13.04 29.17
N PRO A 5 16.77 13.84 30.07
CA PRO A 5 15.36 13.71 30.44
C PRO A 5 14.37 13.70 29.26
N MET A 6 14.76 14.29 28.13
CA MET A 6 13.95 14.31 26.90
C MET A 6 13.93 12.98 26.14
N ASP A 7 14.86 12.06 26.41
CA ASP A 7 14.97 10.80 25.67
C ASP A 7 13.75 9.90 25.88
N ILE A 8 13.04 10.03 27.02
CA ILE A 8 11.76 9.34 27.27
C ILE A 8 10.73 9.64 26.18
N PHE A 9 10.63 10.90 25.73
CA PHE A 9 9.68 11.26 24.67
C PHE A 9 10.09 10.67 23.33
N ILE A 10 11.40 10.58 23.06
CA ILE A 10 11.93 9.94 21.85
C ILE A 10 11.58 8.45 21.86
N PHE A 11 11.79 7.75 22.98
CA PHE A 11 11.43 6.33 23.09
C PHE A 11 9.93 6.10 22.93
N ILE A 12 9.08 6.96 23.49
CA ILE A 12 7.62 6.86 23.31
C ILE A 12 7.25 7.04 21.83
N ALA A 13 7.76 8.09 21.17
CA ALA A 13 7.47 8.32 19.75
C ALA A 13 7.97 7.17 18.86
N PHE A 14 9.14 6.62 19.18
CA PHE A 14 9.71 5.47 18.49
C PHE A 14 8.85 4.21 18.66
N LEU A 15 8.39 3.91 19.88
CA LEU A 15 7.52 2.77 20.15
C LEU A 15 6.18 2.89 19.42
N ILE A 16 5.59 4.09 19.39
CA ILE A 16 4.35 4.34 18.64
C ILE A 16 4.58 4.11 17.14
N SER A 17 5.70 4.56 16.59
CA SER A 17 6.05 4.38 15.17
C SER A 17 6.22 2.89 14.82
N LEU A 18 6.92 2.13 15.66
CA LEU A 18 7.07 0.69 15.51
C LEU A 18 5.71 -0.03 15.56
N TRP A 19 4.87 0.32 16.53
CA TRP A 19 3.53 -0.26 16.64
C TRP A 19 2.67 0.05 15.42
N ALA A 20 2.70 1.29 14.91
CA ALA A 20 1.95 1.69 13.73
C ALA A 20 2.40 0.88 12.49
N GLN A 21 3.72 0.76 12.28
CA GLN A 21 4.27 -0.02 11.17
C GLN A 21 3.84 -1.49 11.25
N TRP A 22 3.91 -2.08 12.46
CA TRP A 22 3.47 -3.46 12.68
C TRP A 22 1.97 -3.62 12.42
N LYS A 23 1.15 -2.67 12.87
CA LYS A 23 -0.29 -2.71 12.69
C LYS A 23 -0.68 -2.66 11.20
N VAL A 24 -0.06 -1.79 10.42
CA VAL A 24 -0.29 -1.69 8.97
C VAL A 24 0.08 -3.00 8.28
N SER A 25 1.28 -3.52 8.55
CA SER A 25 1.72 -4.78 7.94
C SER A 25 0.83 -5.96 8.34
N SER A 26 0.41 -6.03 9.60
CA SER A 26 -0.44 -7.10 10.11
C SER A 26 -1.83 -7.07 9.47
N ASN A 27 -2.45 -5.89 9.37
CA ASN A 27 -3.73 -5.74 8.72
C ASN A 27 -3.64 -6.08 7.23
N PHE A 28 -2.61 -5.59 6.53
CA PHE A 28 -2.43 -5.92 5.11
C PHE A 28 -2.33 -7.42 4.88
N ASN A 29 -1.57 -8.14 5.73
CA ASN A 29 -1.45 -9.59 5.64
C ASN A 29 -2.81 -10.28 5.87
N ALA A 30 -3.53 -9.91 6.93
CA ALA A 30 -4.83 -10.50 7.25
C ALA A 30 -5.85 -10.31 6.11
N TRP A 31 -5.92 -9.12 5.52
CA TRP A 31 -6.85 -8.83 4.43
C TRP A 31 -6.36 -9.32 3.06
N SER A 32 -5.09 -9.68 2.93
CA SER A 32 -4.54 -10.31 1.72
C SER A 32 -5.01 -11.75 1.57
N GLU A 33 -5.38 -12.41 2.66
CA GLU A 33 -5.90 -13.78 2.66
C GLU A 33 -7.40 -13.85 2.34
N VAL A 34 -8.12 -12.72 2.41
CA VAL A 34 -9.55 -12.65 2.13
C VAL A 34 -9.78 -12.34 0.65
N PRO A 35 -10.35 -13.26 -0.16
CA PRO A 35 -10.61 -13.01 -1.57
C PRO A 35 -11.61 -11.87 -1.79
N ALA A 36 -11.37 -11.04 -2.81
CA ALA A 36 -12.33 -10.03 -3.22
C ALA A 36 -13.51 -10.66 -3.95
N SER A 37 -14.73 -10.23 -3.63
CA SER A 37 -15.95 -10.74 -4.28
C SER A 37 -16.05 -10.39 -5.77
N SER A 38 -15.40 -9.32 -6.22
CA SER A 38 -15.30 -8.97 -7.64
C SER A 38 -14.48 -9.98 -8.44
N GLY A 39 -13.63 -10.74 -7.77
CA GLY A 39 -12.62 -11.57 -8.42
C GLY A 39 -11.59 -10.77 -9.22
N LEU A 40 -11.58 -9.44 -9.23
CA LEU A 40 -10.60 -8.70 -10.02
C LEU A 40 -9.25 -8.61 -9.29
N THR A 41 -8.18 -8.51 -10.06
CA THR A 41 -6.85 -8.15 -9.54
C THR A 41 -6.78 -6.67 -9.19
N GLY A 42 -5.84 -6.27 -8.33
CA GLY A 42 -5.61 -4.85 -8.04
C GLY A 42 -5.29 -4.04 -9.30
N ALA A 43 -4.54 -4.62 -10.25
CA ALA A 43 -4.24 -3.98 -11.53
C ALA A 43 -5.51 -3.73 -12.38
N GLU A 44 -6.40 -4.72 -12.46
CA GLU A 44 -7.68 -4.58 -13.18
C GLU A 44 -8.58 -3.53 -12.52
N VAL A 45 -8.63 -3.50 -11.18
CA VAL A 45 -9.41 -2.49 -10.45
C VAL A 45 -8.85 -1.09 -10.65
N ALA A 46 -7.52 -0.91 -10.53
CA ALA A 46 -6.87 0.37 -10.77
C ALA A 46 -7.13 0.87 -12.20
N ARG A 47 -6.98 -0.01 -13.20
CA ARG A 47 -7.28 0.29 -14.60
C ARG A 47 -8.74 0.72 -14.78
N MET A 48 -9.67 -0.06 -14.23
CA MET A 48 -11.11 0.22 -14.27
C MET A 48 -11.46 1.59 -13.66
N ILE A 49 -10.88 1.94 -12.51
CA ILE A 49 -11.11 3.23 -11.85
C ILE A 49 -10.59 4.38 -12.73
N LEU A 50 -9.35 4.29 -13.20
CA LEU A 50 -8.77 5.31 -14.07
C LEU A 50 -9.59 5.50 -15.34
N ASP A 51 -10.04 4.41 -15.96
CA ASP A 51 -10.85 4.47 -17.18
C ASP A 51 -12.22 5.11 -16.94
N ARG A 52 -12.86 4.84 -15.79
CA ARG A 52 -14.11 5.51 -15.40
C ARG A 52 -13.96 7.02 -15.23
N HIS A 53 -12.74 7.50 -14.98
CA HIS A 53 -12.42 8.92 -14.87
C HIS A 53 -11.77 9.51 -16.13
N GLY A 54 -11.78 8.79 -17.26
CA GLY A 54 -11.21 9.25 -18.53
C GLY A 54 -9.68 9.28 -18.56
N LEU A 55 -9.01 8.65 -17.60
CA LEU A 55 -7.55 8.60 -17.46
C LEU A 55 -6.95 7.39 -18.19
N HIS A 56 -7.39 7.15 -19.43
CA HIS A 56 -6.93 6.01 -20.26
C HIS A 56 -5.42 6.05 -20.56
N HIS A 57 -4.81 7.23 -20.47
CA HIS A 57 -3.40 7.46 -20.78
C HIS A 57 -2.47 7.28 -19.57
N VAL A 58 -3.00 7.14 -18.35
CA VAL A 58 -2.20 6.91 -17.13
C VAL A 58 -1.88 5.42 -17.06
N PRO A 59 -0.61 4.97 -17.17
CA PRO A 59 -0.27 3.55 -17.12
C PRO A 59 -0.50 2.97 -15.72
N VAL A 60 -0.68 1.65 -15.66
CA VAL A 60 -0.64 0.87 -14.41
C VAL A 60 0.52 -0.12 -14.53
N GLU A 61 1.52 0.01 -13.67
CA GLU A 61 2.76 -0.77 -13.70
C GLU A 61 2.98 -1.51 -12.39
N VAL A 62 3.76 -2.58 -12.44
CA VAL A 62 4.22 -3.30 -11.25
C VAL A 62 5.54 -2.71 -10.75
N VAL A 63 5.68 -2.58 -9.43
CA VAL A 63 6.93 -2.21 -8.76
C VAL A 63 7.31 -3.30 -7.74
N PRO A 64 8.59 -3.64 -7.58
CA PRO A 64 9.02 -4.59 -6.56
C PRO A 64 8.69 -4.09 -5.15
N GLY A 65 8.47 -5.05 -4.25
CA GLY A 65 8.25 -4.79 -2.83
C GLY A 65 6.82 -5.08 -2.37
N ARG A 66 6.53 -4.69 -1.12
CA ARG A 66 5.23 -4.82 -0.47
C ARG A 66 4.85 -3.47 0.09
N LEU A 67 3.57 -3.08 -0.01
CA LEU A 67 3.10 -1.77 0.45
C LEU A 67 3.92 -0.61 -0.16
N SER A 68 4.40 -0.82 -1.38
CA SER A 68 5.21 0.13 -2.16
C SER A 68 4.39 0.80 -3.26
N ASP A 69 3.07 0.66 -3.21
CA ASP A 69 2.11 1.26 -4.14
C ASP A 69 2.19 2.78 -4.08
N HIS A 70 2.30 3.43 -5.24
CA HIS A 70 2.37 4.89 -5.33
C HIS A 70 2.03 5.40 -6.73
N TYR A 71 1.63 6.66 -6.80
CA TYR A 71 1.59 7.40 -8.05
C TYR A 71 2.92 8.10 -8.29
N ASP A 72 3.47 7.95 -9.50
CA ASP A 72 4.62 8.71 -9.98
C ASP A 72 4.14 9.93 -10.76
N PRO A 73 4.31 11.16 -10.25
CA PRO A 73 3.88 12.38 -10.94
C PRO A 73 4.77 12.77 -12.11
N ILE A 74 6.01 12.28 -12.17
CA ILE A 74 6.97 12.58 -13.24
C ILE A 74 6.59 11.76 -14.48
N SER A 75 6.42 10.44 -14.32
CA SER A 75 6.01 9.56 -15.42
C SER A 75 4.49 9.50 -15.63
N ARG A 76 3.71 10.06 -14.69
CA ARG A 76 2.24 10.00 -14.63
C ARG A 76 1.72 8.57 -14.64
N THR A 77 2.31 7.71 -13.80
CA THR A 77 2.04 6.27 -13.74
C THR A 77 1.56 5.87 -12.37
N VAL A 78 0.54 5.01 -12.31
CA VAL A 78 0.18 4.31 -11.07
C VAL A 78 1.03 3.04 -10.97
N ARG A 79 1.84 2.93 -9.92
CA ARG A 79 2.65 1.74 -9.65
C ARG A 79 2.06 0.97 -8.49
N LEU A 80 1.83 -0.31 -8.70
CA LEU A 80 1.32 -1.22 -7.68
C LEU A 80 2.40 -2.23 -7.29
N SER A 81 2.50 -2.52 -6.01
CA SER A 81 3.38 -3.55 -5.48
C SER A 81 2.96 -4.93 -5.99
N GLU A 82 3.88 -5.87 -6.14
CA GLU A 82 3.58 -7.20 -6.69
C GLU A 82 2.37 -7.91 -6.02
N PRO A 83 2.22 -7.90 -4.68
CA PRO A 83 1.07 -8.53 -4.03
C PRO A 83 -0.27 -7.88 -4.38
N VAL A 84 -0.27 -6.59 -4.72
CA VAL A 84 -1.46 -5.80 -5.06
C VAL A 84 -1.76 -5.93 -6.55
N PHE A 85 -0.73 -5.78 -7.40
CA PHE A 85 -0.86 -5.85 -8.85
C PHE A 85 -1.47 -7.19 -9.29
N TYR A 86 -0.97 -8.31 -8.76
CA TYR A 86 -1.42 -9.66 -9.13
C TYR A 86 -2.49 -10.23 -8.17
N GLY A 87 -2.66 -9.66 -6.99
CA GLY A 87 -3.55 -10.19 -5.96
C GLY A 87 -5.02 -9.92 -6.25
N ARG A 88 -5.89 -10.87 -5.85
CA ARG A 88 -7.36 -10.83 -6.00
C ARG A 88 -8.05 -10.76 -4.64
N SER A 89 -7.42 -10.10 -3.67
CA SER A 89 -7.89 -10.02 -2.28
C SER A 89 -8.47 -8.66 -1.93
N ILE A 90 -9.17 -8.55 -0.79
CA ILE A 90 -9.66 -7.26 -0.27
C ILE A 90 -8.50 -6.28 -0.14
N ALA A 91 -7.35 -6.73 0.38
CA ALA A 91 -6.16 -5.88 0.48
C ALA A 91 -5.69 -5.39 -0.90
N SER A 92 -5.78 -6.21 -1.95
CA SER A 92 -5.30 -5.85 -3.30
C SER A 92 -6.16 -4.79 -3.99
N ILE A 93 -7.45 -4.70 -3.65
CA ILE A 93 -8.38 -3.79 -4.31
C ILE A 93 -8.72 -2.54 -3.49
N SER A 94 -8.17 -2.42 -2.28
CA SER A 94 -8.44 -1.33 -1.32
C SER A 94 -7.24 -0.42 -1.07
N VAL A 95 -6.22 -0.49 -1.93
CA VAL A 95 -4.96 0.28 -1.82
C VAL A 95 -5.10 1.65 -2.46
#